data_AF-A0A955J1G6-F1
#
_entry.id   AF-A0A955J1G6-F1
#
_cell.length_a   1.000
_cell.length_b   1.000
_cell.length_c   1.000
_cell.angle_alpha   90.00
_cell.angle_beta   90.00
_cell.angle_gamma   90.00
#
_symmetry.space_group_name_H-M   'P 1'
#
loop_
_entity.id
_entity.type
_entity.pdbx_description
1 polymer ?
#
loop_
_entity_poly.entity_id
_entity_poly.type
_entity_poly.pdbx_seq_one_letter_code
_entity_poly.pdbx_strand_id
1 'polypeptide(L)'
;MDTIHKLPKTQSTSHSYRAYTYLLLALFFSGLTFALLRFYMTLPANTLDVAETGDVIVNKSVTVEGRIAYVDPRIYPQDNVSFILVDSSNKLMHLLKDSSRRLEISEGLWAQVTGSISPAKDGKNELLTVERVVFRSSSSSGSQSN
;
A
#
# COMPACT_ATOMS: atom_id res chain seq x y z
N MET A 1 -60.56 65.95 -6.59
CA MET A 1 -59.12 65.83 -6.94
C MET A 1 -58.56 64.75 -6.06
N ASP A 2 -58.59 63.51 -6.55
CA ASP A 2 -58.25 62.32 -5.78
C ASP A 2 -56.73 62.09 -5.77
N THR A 3 -56.13 62.15 -4.59
CA THR A 3 -54.72 61.84 -4.36
C THR A 3 -54.55 60.32 -4.23
N ILE A 4 -54.01 59.71 -5.27
CA ILE A 4 -53.67 58.28 -5.32
C ILE A 4 -52.48 58.02 -4.39
N HIS A 5 -52.70 57.30 -3.29
CA HIS A 5 -51.64 56.76 -2.44
C HIS A 5 -50.90 55.64 -3.18
N LYS A 6 -49.65 55.93 -3.57
CA LYS A 6 -48.74 54.97 -4.19
C LYS A 6 -48.12 54.09 -3.09
N LEU A 7 -48.41 52.78 -3.09
CA LEU A 7 -47.77 51.85 -2.16
C LEU A 7 -46.26 51.70 -2.47
N PRO A 8 -45.42 51.46 -1.44
CA PRO A 8 -43.99 51.23 -1.63
C PRO A 8 -43.75 49.89 -2.33
N LYS A 9 -42.91 49.92 -3.36
CA LYS A 9 -42.44 48.71 -4.05
C LYS A 9 -41.48 47.96 -3.12
N THR A 10 -41.83 46.73 -2.76
CA THR A 10 -40.95 45.80 -2.05
C THR A 10 -39.73 45.48 -2.93
N GLN A 11 -38.56 45.85 -2.44
CA GLN A 11 -37.27 45.59 -3.09
C GLN A 11 -36.96 44.08 -2.99
N SER A 12 -36.98 43.41 -4.14
CA SER A 12 -36.69 41.98 -4.27
C SER A 12 -35.21 41.69 -4.01
N THR A 13 -34.92 40.97 -2.92
CA THR A 13 -33.59 40.49 -2.52
C THR A 13 -33.17 39.28 -3.36
N SER A 14 -32.85 39.48 -4.63
CA SER A 14 -32.43 38.39 -5.53
C SER A 14 -30.91 38.32 -5.75
N HIS A 15 -30.13 39.26 -5.21
CA HIS A 15 -28.70 39.38 -5.52
C HIS A 15 -27.76 38.50 -4.67
N SER A 16 -28.21 37.89 -3.58
CA SER A 16 -27.30 37.24 -2.62
C SER A 16 -26.91 35.80 -3.00
N TYR A 17 -27.74 35.07 -3.77
CA TYR A 17 -27.49 33.65 -4.06
C TYR A 17 -26.26 33.38 -4.92
N ARG A 18 -25.95 34.29 -5.86
CA ARG A 18 -24.76 34.17 -6.72
C ARG A 18 -23.47 34.27 -5.93
N ALA A 19 -23.40 35.18 -4.96
CA ALA A 19 -22.23 35.32 -4.09
C ALA A 19 -21.98 34.05 -3.25
N TYR A 20 -23.03 33.44 -2.71
CA TYR A 20 -22.92 32.18 -1.97
C TYR A 20 -22.45 31.02 -2.84
N THR A 21 -22.92 30.94 -4.09
CA THR A 21 -22.45 29.88 -5.01
C THR A 21 -20.96 30.01 -5.31
N TYR A 22 -20.44 31.22 -5.52
CA TYR A 22 -19.01 31.42 -5.76
C TYR A 22 -18.17 31.10 -4.52
N LEU A 23 -18.66 31.43 -3.32
CA LEU A 23 -17.98 31.11 -2.07
C LEU A 23 -17.89 29.60 -1.82
N LEU A 24 -18.98 28.86 -2.08
CA LEU A 24 -18.98 27.40 -1.97
C LEU A 24 -18.05 26.74 -2.98
N LEU A 25 -18.04 27.21 -4.23
CA LEU A 25 -17.09 26.75 -5.26
C LEU A 25 -15.64 27.04 -4.86
N ALA A 26 -15.35 28.24 -4.36
CA ALA A 26 -14.01 28.61 -3.91
C ALA A 26 -13.51 27.71 -2.77
N LEU A 27 -14.37 27.41 -1.79
CA LEU A 27 -14.04 26.49 -0.70
C LEU A 27 -13.79 25.07 -1.22
N PHE A 28 -14.64 24.58 -2.12
CA PHE A 28 -14.49 23.26 -2.73
C PHE A 28 -13.15 23.11 -3.46
N PHE A 29 -12.81 24.08 -4.31
CA PHE A 29 -11.53 24.05 -5.03
C PHE A 29 -10.33 24.22 -4.10
N SER A 30 -10.43 25.06 -3.06
CA SER A 30 -9.35 25.22 -2.07
C SER A 30 -9.10 23.94 -1.26
N GLY A 31 -10.17 23.22 -0.89
CA GLY A 31 -10.06 21.94 -0.19
C GLY A 31 -9.49 20.86 -1.11
N LEU A 32 -9.92 20.83 -2.37
CA LEU A 32 -9.45 19.88 -3.36
C LEU A 32 -7.95 20.07 -3.65
N THR A 33 -7.47 21.30 -3.83
CA THR A 33 -6.05 21.56 -4.06
C THR A 33 -5.20 21.20 -2.84
N PHE A 34 -5.69 21.49 -1.63
CA PHE A 34 -4.98 21.11 -0.40
C PHE A 34 -4.93 19.58 -0.20
N ALA A 35 -6.02 18.88 -0.52
CA ALA A 35 -6.08 17.42 -0.49
C ALA A 35 -5.12 16.79 -1.51
N LEU A 36 -5.08 17.30 -2.74
CA LEU A 36 -4.15 16.84 -3.78
C LEU A 36 -2.70 17.11 -3.39
N LEU A 37 -2.40 18.26 -2.78
CA LEU A 37 -1.05 18.58 -2.30
C LEU A 37 -0.61 17.62 -1.18
N ARG A 38 -1.49 17.37 -0.20
CA ARG A 38 -1.24 16.40 0.88
C ARG A 38 -1.07 14.99 0.35
N PHE A 39 -1.90 14.60 -0.62
CA PHE A 39 -1.78 13.33 -1.31
C PHE A 39 -0.41 13.23 -1.99
N TYR A 40 -0.03 14.22 -2.80
CA TYR A 40 1.26 14.24 -3.50
C TYR A 40 2.48 14.17 -2.56
N MET A 41 2.45 14.84 -1.40
CA MET A 41 3.54 14.76 -0.42
C MET A 41 3.60 13.43 0.34
N THR A 42 2.50 12.67 0.38
CA THR A 42 2.45 11.37 1.06
C THR A 42 2.66 10.20 0.09
N LEU A 43 2.73 10.47 -1.22
CA LEU A 43 3.13 9.45 -2.18
C LEU A 43 4.60 9.10 -1.92
N PRO A 44 4.93 7.82 -1.63
CA PRO A 44 6.32 7.39 -1.62
C PRO A 44 6.89 7.68 -3.01
N ALA A 45 8.12 8.22 -3.06
CA ALA A 45 8.82 8.42 -4.32
C ALA A 45 8.96 7.05 -4.99
N ASN A 46 8.11 6.75 -5.97
CA ASN A 46 8.30 5.62 -6.87
C ASN A 46 9.60 5.91 -7.62
N THR A 47 10.69 5.31 -7.16
CA THR A 47 11.91 5.16 -7.95
C THR A 47 11.53 4.31 -9.15
N LEU A 48 11.13 4.99 -10.24
CA LEU A 48 11.00 4.39 -11.55
C LEU A 48 12.42 4.04 -12.00
N ASP A 49 12.89 2.86 -11.62
CA ASP A 49 13.98 2.21 -12.33
C ASP A 49 13.43 1.87 -13.72
N VAL A 50 13.75 2.73 -14.68
CA VAL A 50 13.50 2.49 -16.10
C VAL A 50 14.48 1.41 -16.53
N ALA A 51 14.05 0.15 -16.39
CA ALA A 51 14.66 -0.95 -17.14
C ALA A 51 14.11 -0.89 -18.58
N GLU A 52 15.02 -0.85 -19.54
CA GLU A 52 14.74 -0.91 -20.97
C GLU A 52 13.72 -2.00 -21.33
N THR A 53 12.74 -1.58 -22.14
CA THR A 53 12.07 -2.37 -23.19
C THR A 53 11.65 -3.80 -22.82
N GLY A 54 10.45 -3.93 -22.28
CA GLY A 54 9.70 -5.17 -22.22
C GLY A 54 8.38 -4.92 -21.51
N ASP A 55 7.28 -5.11 -22.23
CA ASP A 55 5.88 -5.00 -21.79
C ASP A 55 5.68 -5.20 -20.27
N VAL A 56 5.59 -4.10 -19.51
CA VAL A 56 5.42 -4.17 -18.05
C VAL A 56 3.94 -4.36 -17.77
N ILE A 57 3.52 -5.63 -17.73
CA ILE A 57 2.43 -6.03 -16.87
C ILE A 57 2.84 -5.57 -15.47
N VAL A 58 2.21 -4.51 -14.96
CA VAL A 58 2.40 -4.02 -13.59
C VAL A 58 1.82 -5.07 -12.65
N ASN A 59 2.55 -6.17 -12.46
CA ASN A 59 2.32 -7.10 -11.38
C ASN A 59 2.77 -6.37 -10.11
N LYS A 60 1.80 -6.07 -9.26
CA LYS A 60 2.02 -5.43 -7.96
C LYS A 60 2.80 -6.39 -7.07
N SER A 61 4.12 -6.35 -7.16
CA SER A 61 5.00 -7.06 -6.24
C SER A 61 5.02 -6.33 -4.89
N VAL A 62 5.10 -7.11 -3.82
CA VAL A 62 5.21 -6.63 -2.45
C VAL A 62 6.52 -7.11 -1.85
N THR A 63 7.08 -6.31 -0.95
CA THR A 63 8.25 -6.68 -0.16
C THR A 63 7.86 -6.72 1.30
N VAL A 64 8.11 -7.87 1.93
CA VAL A 64 7.81 -8.13 3.34
C VAL A 64 9.05 -8.69 4.02
N GLU A 65 9.17 -8.41 5.31
CA GLU A 65 10.33 -8.81 6.10
C GLU A 65 9.91 -9.75 7.23
N GLY A 66 10.68 -10.81 7.42
CA GLY A 66 10.45 -11.77 8.49
C GLY A 66 11.53 -12.85 8.54
N ARG A 67 11.32 -13.82 9.42
CA ARG A 67 12.14 -15.04 9.46
C ARG A 67 11.49 -16.11 8.59
N ILE A 68 12.27 -16.75 7.74
CA ILE A 68 11.81 -17.89 6.94
C ILE A 68 11.85 -19.13 7.85
N ALA A 69 10.73 -19.82 7.98
CA ALA A 69 10.62 -21.03 8.78
C ALA A 69 10.05 -22.17 7.95
N TYR A 70 10.53 -23.39 8.18
CA TYR A 70 9.96 -24.58 7.58
C TYR A 70 8.59 -24.91 8.19
N VAL A 71 7.68 -25.43 7.38
CA VAL A 71 6.40 -26.00 7.80
C VAL A 71 6.19 -27.35 7.14
N ASP A 72 5.59 -28.30 7.86
CA ASP A 72 5.26 -29.62 7.29
C ASP A 72 4.31 -29.43 6.09
N PRO A 73 4.67 -29.92 4.87
CA PRO A 73 3.85 -29.81 3.68
C PRO A 73 2.44 -30.41 3.82
N ARG A 74 2.24 -31.32 4.79
CA ARG A 74 0.94 -31.91 5.12
C ARG A 74 -0.04 -30.90 5.72
N ILE A 75 0.45 -29.77 6.23
CA ILE A 75 -0.38 -28.69 6.80
C ILE A 75 -1.07 -27.90 5.68
N TYR A 76 -0.36 -27.64 4.57
CA TYR A 76 -0.87 -26.91 3.40
C TYR A 76 -0.72 -27.71 2.09
N PRO A 77 -1.35 -28.91 1.99
CA PRO A 77 -1.09 -29.84 0.90
C PRO A 77 -1.61 -29.34 -0.45
N GLN A 78 -2.61 -28.45 -0.45
CA GLN A 78 -3.24 -27.92 -1.66
C GLN A 78 -2.36 -26.94 -2.44
N ASP A 79 -1.45 -26.25 -1.74
CA ASP A 79 -0.57 -25.22 -2.28
C ASP A 79 0.88 -25.69 -2.42
N ASN A 80 1.21 -26.87 -1.87
CA ASN A 80 2.55 -27.45 -1.80
C ASN A 80 3.55 -26.49 -1.13
N VAL A 81 3.16 -25.99 0.04
CA VAL A 81 3.93 -25.02 0.83
C VAL A 81 4.75 -25.77 1.87
N SER A 82 6.06 -25.54 1.85
CA SER A 82 7.01 -26.09 2.84
C SER A 82 7.68 -25.01 3.68
N PHE A 83 7.38 -23.73 3.41
CA PHE A 83 7.99 -22.59 4.08
C PHE A 83 6.97 -21.51 4.39
N ILE A 84 7.20 -20.80 5.48
CA ILE A 84 6.38 -19.68 5.94
C ILE A 84 7.27 -18.50 6.32
N LEU A 85 6.72 -17.30 6.23
CA LEU A 85 7.33 -16.10 6.78
C LEU A 85 6.68 -15.80 8.12
N VAL A 86 7.50 -15.66 9.15
CA VAL A 86 7.03 -15.31 10.51
C VAL A 86 7.61 -13.97 10.96
N ASP A 87 6.86 -13.26 11.79
CA ASP A 87 7.29 -11.99 12.38
C ASP A 87 8.22 -12.20 13.59
N SER A 88 8.60 -11.11 14.27
CA SER A 88 9.42 -11.13 15.48
C SER A 88 8.77 -11.81 16.68
N SER A 89 7.45 -12.00 16.64
CA SER A 89 6.66 -12.71 17.64
C SER A 89 6.43 -14.18 17.27
N ASN A 90 7.08 -14.69 16.22
CA ASN A 90 6.86 -16.01 15.61
C ASN A 90 5.42 -16.25 15.13
N LYS A 91 4.67 -15.18 14.83
CA LYS A 91 3.34 -15.30 14.23
C LYS A 91 3.48 -15.45 12.72
N LEU A 92 2.68 -16.33 12.14
CA LEU A 92 2.56 -16.51 10.69
C LEU A 92 2.13 -15.19 10.03
N MET A 93 2.91 -14.73 9.05
CA MET A 93 2.57 -13.60 8.17
C MET A 93 2.06 -14.09 6.82
N HIS A 94 2.87 -14.87 6.11
CA HIS A 94 2.55 -15.37 4.77
C HIS A 94 3.05 -16.80 4.56
N LEU A 95 2.32 -17.56 3.75
CA LEU A 95 2.81 -18.80 3.18
C LEU A 95 3.80 -18.49 2.06
N LEU A 96 4.93 -19.18 2.01
CA LEU A 96 5.94 -18.94 1.00
C LEU A 96 5.96 -20.06 -0.03
N LYS A 97 5.89 -19.67 -1.30
CA LYS A 97 6.05 -20.58 -2.43
C LYS A 97 7.14 -20.08 -3.35
N ASP A 98 8.13 -20.91 -3.57
CA ASP A 98 9.23 -20.63 -4.48
C ASP A 98 9.31 -21.78 -5.49
N SER A 99 9.50 -21.44 -6.77
CA SER A 99 9.78 -22.41 -7.83
C SER A 99 11.23 -22.92 -7.78
N SER A 100 12.06 -22.31 -6.95
CA SER A 100 13.48 -22.60 -6.80
C SER A 100 13.85 -23.01 -5.37
N ARG A 101 15.07 -23.52 -5.20
CA ARG A 101 15.60 -23.96 -3.90
C ARG A 101 16.07 -22.82 -2.98
N ARG A 102 15.70 -21.56 -3.26
CA ARG A 102 16.21 -20.42 -2.47
C ARG A 102 15.65 -20.44 -1.05
N LEU A 103 14.40 -20.87 -0.86
CA LEU A 103 13.83 -20.98 0.49
C LEU A 103 14.51 -22.04 1.35
N GLU A 104 14.99 -23.14 0.77
CA GLU A 104 15.70 -24.21 1.49
C GLU A 104 16.99 -23.68 2.13
N ILE A 105 17.78 -22.90 1.37
CA ILE A 105 19.02 -22.30 1.90
C ILE A 105 18.77 -21.12 2.85
N SER A 106 17.54 -20.63 2.88
CA SER A 106 17.14 -19.46 3.66
C SER A 106 16.47 -19.81 4.98
N GLU A 107 16.28 -21.10 5.26
CA GLU A 107 15.59 -21.56 6.47
C GLU A 107 16.28 -21.03 7.74
N GLY A 108 15.48 -20.46 8.64
CA GLY A 108 15.93 -19.90 9.91
C GLY A 108 16.51 -18.49 9.82
N LEU A 109 16.74 -17.95 8.62
CA LEU A 109 17.31 -16.63 8.43
C LEU A 109 16.25 -15.52 8.40
N TRP A 110 16.66 -14.35 8.87
CA TRP A 110 15.91 -13.10 8.68
C TRP A 110 16.17 -12.56 7.29
N ALA A 111 15.09 -12.40 6.52
CA ALA A 111 15.18 -11.99 5.13
C ALA A 111 14.06 -11.03 4.75
N GLN A 112 14.34 -10.21 3.75
CA GLN A 112 13.34 -9.50 2.98
C GLN A 112 12.95 -10.36 1.79
N VAL A 113 11.67 -10.66 1.67
CA VAL A 113 11.10 -11.49 0.62
C VAL A 113 10.22 -10.62 -0.26
N THR A 114 10.53 -10.59 -1.55
CA THR A 114 9.77 -9.86 -2.57
C THR A 114 9.06 -10.86 -3.46
N GLY A 115 7.80 -10.58 -3.76
CA GLY A 115 7.00 -11.45 -4.62
C GLY A 115 5.57 -10.97 -4.82
N SER A 116 4.76 -11.85 -5.38
CA SER A 116 3.35 -11.59 -5.67
C SER A 116 2.46 -12.28 -4.64
N ILE A 117 1.51 -11.54 -4.04
CA ILE A 117 0.51 -12.11 -3.10
C ILE A 117 -0.69 -12.62 -3.88
N SER A 118 -1.11 -13.84 -3.55
CA SER A 118 -2.40 -14.40 -3.93
C SER A 118 -3.10 -15.02 -2.73
N PRO A 119 -4.43 -15.22 -2.78
CA PRO A 119 -5.12 -16.02 -1.78
C PRO A 119 -4.61 -17.46 -1.80
N ALA A 120 -4.31 -18.04 -0.64
CA ALA A 120 -4.05 -19.47 -0.53
C ALA A 120 -5.35 -20.27 -0.73
N LYS A 121 -5.24 -21.53 -1.13
CA LYS A 121 -6.41 -22.39 -1.37
C LYS A 121 -7.16 -22.77 -0.09
N ASP A 122 -6.57 -22.54 1.08
CA ASP A 122 -7.24 -22.71 2.37
C ASP A 122 -8.28 -21.61 2.67
N GLY A 123 -8.29 -20.52 1.89
CA GLY A 123 -9.19 -19.39 2.04
C GLY A 123 -8.97 -18.55 3.30
N LYS A 124 -7.90 -18.82 4.07
CA LYS A 124 -7.60 -18.14 5.35
C LYS A 124 -6.28 -17.40 5.31
N ASN A 125 -5.29 -17.95 4.59
CA ASN A 125 -3.95 -17.42 4.54
C ASN A 125 -3.65 -16.80 3.17
N GLU A 126 -2.63 -15.97 3.14
CA GLU A 126 -2.09 -15.40 1.91
C GLU A 126 -0.86 -16.20 1.48
N LEU A 127 -0.77 -16.46 0.18
CA LEU A 127 0.34 -17.11 -0.49
C LEU A 127 1.22 -16.07 -1.16
N LEU A 128 2.47 -15.97 -0.72
CA LEU A 128 3.48 -15.14 -1.34
C LEU A 128 4.32 -16.01 -2.29
N THR A 129 4.16 -15.79 -3.59
CA THR A 129 5.02 -16.40 -4.61
C THR A 129 6.30 -15.62 -4.71
N VAL A 130 7.40 -16.24 -4.30
CA VAL A 130 8.69 -15.59 -4.07
C VAL A 130 9.43 -15.36 -5.39
N GLU A 131 9.82 -14.11 -5.62
CA GLU A 131 10.63 -13.69 -6.76
C GLU A 131 12.08 -13.43 -6.34
N ARG A 132 12.27 -12.83 -5.15
CA ARG A 132 13.58 -12.47 -4.60
C ARG A 132 13.63 -12.63 -3.08
N VAL A 133 14.77 -13.08 -2.57
CA VAL A 133 15.09 -13.16 -1.14
C VAL A 133 16.39 -12.41 -0.90
N VAL A 134 16.40 -11.49 0.05
CA VAL A 134 17.59 -10.71 0.46
C VAL A 134 17.83 -10.93 1.95
N PHE A 135 18.99 -11.50 2.28
CA PHE A 135 19.37 -11.76 3.67
C PHE A 135 19.85 -10.49 4.36
N ARG A 136 19.42 -10.29 5.60
CA ARG A 136 20.07 -9.29 6.46
C ARG A 136 21.36 -9.89 7.00
N SER A 137 22.48 -9.38 6.51
CA SER A 137 23.78 -9.62 7.16
C SER A 137 23.76 -8.94 8.53
N SER A 138 23.94 -9.71 9.60
CA SER A 138 24.28 -9.14 10.91
C SER A 138 25.75 -8.73 10.88
N SER A 139 26.09 -7.61 10.22
CA SER A 139 27.37 -6.95 10.48
C SER A 139 27.27 -6.20 11.80
N SER A 140 27.21 -6.96 12.90
CA SER A 140 27.47 -6.42 14.23
C SER A 140 28.96 -6.11 14.33
N SER A 141 29.27 -4.81 14.31
CA SER A 141 30.46 -4.25 14.96
C SER A 141 30.60 -4.88 16.34
N GLY A 142 31.63 -5.70 16.51
CA GLY A 142 31.99 -6.35 17.77
C GLY A 142 33.48 -6.24 17.95
N SER A 143 33.90 -5.11 18.52
CA SER A 143 35.23 -4.89 19.08
C SER A 143 35.68 -6.10 19.90
N GLN A 144 36.81 -6.72 19.51
CA GLN A 144 37.66 -7.41 20.46
C GLN A 144 39.04 -6.75 20.45
N SER A 145 39.14 -5.77 21.35
CA SER A 145 40.30 -5.56 22.20
C SER A 145 40.79 -6.89 22.77
N ASN A 146 41.97 -7.37 22.36
CA ASN A 146 43.15 -7.46 23.23
C ASN A 146 44.40 -7.78 22.38
#